data_AF-A0A0N4UPR9-F1
#
_entry.id   AF-A0A0N4UPR9-F1
#
_cell.length_a   1.000
_cell.length_b   1.000
_cell.length_c   1.000
_cell.angle_alpha   90.00
_cell.angle_beta   90.00
_cell.angle_gamma   90.00
#
_symmetry.space_group_name_H-M   'P 1'
#
loop_
_entity.id
_entity.type
_entity.pdbx_description
1 polymer ?
#
loop_
_entity_poly.entity_id
_entity_poly.type
_entity_poly.pdbx_seq_one_letter_code
_entity_poly.pdbx_strand_id
1 'polypeptide(L)'
;MILALFLILLKYLDETNGDDTVVITECHNGGSTEQNVPMDQIPRRPLPSVLACRDNGQNGLCNALFPINDALADNANLRKAYKVHKDCFAPTHSSIATKFCASTCALCCKTPQFSGCLDRTTTVASSNCRDERVDCARHLQFCHVQPFSSYYSLYCRKTCKFC
;
A
#
# COMPACT_ATOMS: atom_id res chain seq x y z
N MET A 1 -26.46 -10.07 -29.63
CA MET A 1 -26.38 -9.90 -28.15
C MET A 1 -24.95 -9.86 -27.64
N ILE A 2 -24.04 -10.72 -28.12
CA ILE A 2 -22.63 -10.75 -27.69
C ILE A 2 -21.89 -9.42 -27.93
N LEU A 3 -22.11 -8.77 -29.09
CA LEU A 3 -21.45 -7.50 -29.42
C LEU A 3 -21.83 -6.34 -28.47
N ALA A 4 -23.08 -6.31 -28.01
CA ALA A 4 -23.55 -5.30 -27.06
C ALA A 4 -22.90 -5.49 -25.68
N LEU A 5 -22.70 -6.74 -25.25
CA LEU A 5 -22.00 -7.06 -24.02
C LEU A 5 -20.53 -6.60 -24.06
N PHE A 6 -19.85 -6.81 -25.20
CA PHE A 6 -18.48 -6.32 -25.39
C PHE A 6 -18.40 -4.79 -25.37
N LEU A 7 -19.34 -4.09 -25.99
CA LEU A 7 -19.37 -2.62 -25.98
C LEU A 7 -19.66 -2.05 -24.58
N ILE A 8 -20.50 -2.72 -23.80
CA ILE A 8 -20.74 -2.35 -22.39
C ILE A 8 -19.47 -2.58 -21.56
N LEU A 9 -18.79 -3.71 -21.74
CA LEU A 9 -17.48 -3.99 -21.12
C LEU A 9 -16.43 -2.94 -21.50
N LEU A 10 -16.34 -2.55 -22.78
CA LEU A 10 -15.38 -1.54 -23.23
C LEU A 10 -15.71 -0.14 -22.70
N LYS A 11 -16.98 0.26 -22.65
CA LYS A 11 -17.37 1.55 -22.05
C LYS A 11 -17.07 1.59 -20.55
N TYR A 12 -17.28 0.47 -19.86
CA TYR A 12 -16.90 0.33 -18.45
C TYR A 12 -15.38 0.46 -18.25
N LEU A 13 -14.58 0.06 -19.24
CA LEU A 13 -13.13 0.25 -19.25
C LEU A 13 -12.69 1.67 -19.64
N ASP A 14 -13.51 2.46 -20.35
CA ASP A 14 -13.12 3.81 -20.81
C ASP A 14 -13.37 4.91 -19.76
N GLU A 15 -14.37 4.72 -18.88
CA GLU A 15 -14.63 5.61 -17.74
C GLU A 15 -13.48 5.65 -16.72
N THR A 16 -12.45 4.81 -16.85
CA THR A 16 -11.33 4.71 -15.89
C THR A 16 -10.15 5.64 -16.17
N ASN A 17 -10.29 6.61 -17.10
CA ASN A 17 -9.21 7.57 -17.42
C ASN A 17 -9.15 8.78 -16.46
N GLY A 18 -9.98 8.82 -15.42
CA GLY A 18 -9.83 9.78 -14.31
C GLY A 18 -8.61 9.48 -13.44
N ASP A 19 -8.23 10.41 -12.55
CA ASP A 19 -7.35 10.16 -11.40
C ASP A 19 -8.06 9.16 -10.46
N ASP A 20 -8.13 7.92 -10.91
CA ASP A 20 -8.83 6.82 -10.26
C ASP A 20 -7.98 6.26 -9.12
N THR A 21 -6.84 6.88 -8.82
CA THR A 21 -5.98 6.48 -7.74
C THR A 21 -6.26 7.26 -6.46
N VAL A 22 -6.47 6.51 -5.38
CA VAL A 22 -6.71 7.05 -4.05
C VAL A 22 -5.57 6.66 -3.13
N VAL A 23 -5.29 7.51 -2.13
CA VAL A 23 -4.33 7.16 -1.08
C VAL A 23 -4.86 5.94 -0.32
N ILE A 24 -3.98 4.99 -0.03
CA ILE A 24 -4.36 3.77 0.70
C ILE A 24 -5.05 4.10 2.04
N THR A 25 -6.12 3.36 2.33
CA THR A 25 -6.94 3.50 3.55
C THR A 25 -6.84 2.31 4.49
N GLU A 26 -6.20 1.23 4.03
CA GLU A 26 -5.99 -0.03 4.76
C GLU A 26 -4.53 -0.46 4.62
N CYS A 27 -4.09 -1.40 5.47
CA CYS A 27 -2.73 -1.94 5.44
C CYS A 27 -1.65 -0.85 5.38
N HIS A 28 -1.77 0.20 6.19
CA HIS A 28 -0.89 1.36 6.12
C HIS A 28 -0.29 1.73 7.47
N ASN A 29 0.80 2.46 7.43
CA ASN A 29 1.59 2.88 8.58
C ASN A 29 1.02 4.06 9.42
N GLY A 30 -0.24 4.44 9.21
CA GLY A 30 -0.83 5.63 9.86
C GLY A 30 -0.31 7.00 9.39
N GLY A 31 0.61 7.06 8.42
CA GLY A 31 1.23 8.32 7.97
C GLY A 31 0.26 9.31 7.30
N SER A 32 0.81 10.49 6.97
CA SER A 32 0.11 11.58 6.29
C SER A 32 -0.38 11.17 4.91
N THR A 33 -1.62 11.56 4.59
CA THR A 33 -2.23 11.34 3.26
C THR A 33 -1.88 12.42 2.27
N GLU A 34 -1.10 13.44 2.67
CA GLU A 34 -0.75 14.54 1.80
C GLU A 34 0.23 14.10 0.70
N GLN A 35 0.11 14.71 -0.47
CA GLN A 35 1.03 14.44 -1.58
C GLN A 35 2.42 15.03 -1.33
N ASN A 36 2.46 16.20 -0.69
CA ASN A 36 3.68 16.88 -0.30
C ASN A 36 3.81 16.85 1.22
N VAL A 37 4.16 15.69 1.76
CA VAL A 37 4.26 15.48 3.20
C VAL A 37 5.37 16.36 3.78
N PRO A 38 5.08 17.17 4.83
CA PRO A 38 6.10 17.95 5.53
C PRO A 38 7.27 17.09 6.00
N MET A 39 8.48 17.67 6.06
CA MET A 39 9.71 16.92 6.39
C MET A 39 9.70 16.31 7.80
N ASP A 40 8.89 16.86 8.71
CA ASP A 40 8.66 16.38 10.08
C ASP A 40 7.56 15.30 10.19
N GLN A 41 6.91 14.97 9.07
CA GLN A 41 5.85 13.98 9.00
C GLN A 41 6.26 12.73 8.20
N ILE A 42 5.64 11.60 8.53
CA ILE A 42 5.84 10.34 7.81
C ILE A 42 4.72 10.19 6.76
N PRO A 43 5.03 9.93 5.48
CA PRO A 43 4.02 9.65 4.48
C PRO A 43 3.29 8.33 4.70
N ARG A 44 2.01 8.30 4.31
CA ARG A 44 1.21 7.09 4.36
C ARG A 44 1.74 6.06 3.37
N ARG A 45 2.22 4.93 3.88
CA ARG A 45 2.88 3.87 3.09
C ARG A 45 2.36 2.49 3.48
N PRO A 46 2.34 1.51 2.55
CA PRO A 46 1.89 0.16 2.81
C PRO A 46 2.72 -0.53 3.89
N LEU A 47 2.02 -1.24 4.78
CA LEU A 47 2.58 -2.08 5.82
C LEU A 47 1.83 -3.44 5.86
N PRO A 48 2.50 -4.56 5.55
CA PRO A 48 3.87 -4.65 5.06
C PRO A 48 4.02 -3.99 3.68
N SER A 49 5.26 -3.81 3.22
CA SER A 49 5.52 -3.33 1.87
C SER A 49 4.76 -4.16 0.81
N VAL A 50 4.38 -3.55 -0.31
CA VAL A 50 3.77 -4.28 -1.43
C VAL A 50 4.66 -5.41 -1.96
N LEU A 51 5.98 -5.27 -1.79
CA LEU A 51 6.96 -6.30 -2.17
C LEU A 51 6.98 -7.50 -1.22
N ALA A 52 6.25 -7.44 -0.11
CA ALA A 52 6.17 -8.50 0.90
C ALA A 52 5.28 -9.66 0.46
N CYS A 53 4.37 -9.42 -0.47
CA CYS A 53 3.53 -10.44 -1.06
C CYS A 53 3.59 -10.36 -2.59
N ARG A 54 2.92 -11.29 -3.27
CA ARG A 54 2.78 -11.26 -4.72
C ARG A 54 1.32 -11.36 -5.08
N ASP A 55 0.98 -10.75 -6.20
CA ASP A 55 -0.31 -10.97 -6.84
C ASP A 55 -0.40 -12.42 -7.32
N ASN A 56 -1.59 -13.00 -7.18
CA ASN A 56 -1.92 -14.36 -7.58
C ASN A 56 -2.70 -14.40 -8.91
N GLY A 57 -2.68 -13.29 -9.67
CA GLY A 57 -3.30 -13.19 -11.00
C GLY A 57 -2.30 -13.55 -12.10
N GLN A 58 -2.61 -14.55 -12.93
CA GLN A 58 -1.89 -14.76 -14.18
C GLN A 58 -2.18 -13.60 -15.17
N ASN A 59 -1.27 -13.38 -16.13
CA ASN A 59 -1.50 -12.57 -17.33
C ASN A 59 -1.82 -11.08 -17.08
N GLY A 60 -1.26 -10.46 -16.03
CA GLY A 60 -1.45 -9.03 -15.80
C GLY A 60 -2.87 -8.64 -15.39
N LEU A 61 -3.68 -9.59 -14.92
CA LEU A 61 -5.07 -9.36 -14.46
C LEU A 61 -5.19 -8.15 -13.53
N CYS A 62 -4.28 -8.03 -12.55
CA CYS A 62 -4.33 -6.94 -11.58
C CYS A 62 -4.05 -5.58 -12.20
N ASN A 63 -3.12 -5.48 -13.15
CA ASN A 63 -2.87 -4.24 -13.88
C ASN A 63 -4.04 -3.86 -14.81
N ALA A 64 -4.78 -4.86 -15.31
CA ALA A 64 -5.97 -4.63 -16.14
C ALA A 64 -7.19 -4.20 -15.31
N LEU A 65 -7.38 -4.76 -14.11
CA LEU A 65 -8.49 -4.41 -13.22
C LEU A 65 -8.22 -3.15 -12.39
N PHE A 66 -6.97 -2.90 -12.03
CA PHE A 66 -6.56 -1.84 -11.13
C PHE A 66 -5.36 -1.08 -11.73
N PRO A 67 -5.54 -0.38 -12.86
CA PRO A 67 -4.47 0.41 -13.46
C PRO A 67 -4.05 1.54 -12.50
N ILE A 68 -2.74 1.77 -12.36
CA ILE A 68 -2.18 2.79 -11.46
C ILE A 68 -1.13 3.68 -12.15
N ASN A 69 -1.26 3.85 -13.47
CA ASN A 69 -0.22 4.44 -14.34
C ASN A 69 0.26 5.82 -13.88
N ASP A 70 -0.65 6.64 -13.37
CA ASP A 70 -0.43 7.98 -12.80
C ASP A 70 0.23 7.94 -11.41
N ALA A 71 -0.01 6.90 -10.62
CA ALA A 71 0.51 6.74 -9.27
C ALA A 71 1.90 6.08 -9.18
N LEU A 72 2.44 5.49 -10.27
CA LEU A 72 3.73 4.78 -10.23
C LEU A 72 4.88 5.66 -9.68
N ALA A 73 4.99 6.89 -10.18
CA ALA A 73 6.05 7.82 -9.77
C ALA A 73 5.92 8.22 -8.30
N ASP A 74 4.68 8.46 -7.85
CA ASP A 74 4.39 8.82 -6.46
C ASP A 74 4.67 7.64 -5.52
N ASN A 75 4.28 6.44 -5.94
CA ASN A 75 4.53 5.21 -5.21
C ASN A 75 6.02 4.86 -5.14
N ALA A 76 6.82 5.23 -6.13
CA ALA A 76 8.27 5.08 -6.08
C ALA A 76 8.93 6.10 -5.11
N ASN A 77 8.37 7.30 -4.97
CA ASN A 77 8.94 8.35 -4.13
C ASN A 77 8.53 8.19 -2.66
N LEU A 78 9.40 7.64 -1.81
CA LEU A 78 9.16 7.41 -0.37
C LEU A 78 8.69 8.64 0.45
N ARG A 79 8.79 9.87 -0.07
CA ARG A 79 8.30 11.11 0.57
C ARG A 79 6.83 11.44 0.25
N LYS A 80 6.17 10.70 -0.63
CA LYS A 80 4.75 10.89 -0.96
C LYS A 80 3.85 9.85 -0.30
N ALA A 81 2.57 10.14 -0.17
CA ALA A 81 1.58 9.12 0.19
C ALA A 81 1.47 8.08 -0.94
N TYR A 82 1.27 6.81 -0.56
CA TYR A 82 1.09 5.72 -1.52
C TYR A 82 -0.35 5.66 -2.01
N LYS A 83 -0.54 5.54 -3.31
CA LYS A 83 -1.82 5.51 -4.00
C LYS A 83 -2.06 4.16 -4.68
N VAL A 84 -3.31 3.74 -4.75
CA VAL A 84 -3.78 2.56 -5.49
C VAL A 84 -5.08 2.88 -6.21
N HIS A 85 -5.51 2.06 -7.15
CA HIS A 85 -6.80 2.25 -7.82
C HIS A 85 -7.96 2.23 -6.81
N LYS A 86 -8.94 3.13 -6.95
CA LYS A 86 -10.10 3.30 -6.05
C LYS A 86 -10.89 2.00 -5.88
N ASP A 87 -10.96 1.20 -6.95
CA ASP A 87 -11.69 -0.06 -6.94
C ASP A 87 -11.02 -1.16 -6.12
N CYS A 88 -9.75 -1.00 -5.71
CA CYS A 88 -9.15 -1.88 -4.72
C CYS A 88 -9.97 -1.96 -3.43
N PHE A 89 -10.70 -0.89 -3.09
CA PHE A 89 -11.54 -0.79 -1.90
C PHE A 89 -13.05 -0.86 -2.22
N ALA A 90 -13.43 -0.86 -3.50
CA ALA A 90 -14.84 -0.93 -3.88
C ALA A 90 -15.46 -2.26 -3.42
N PRO A 91 -16.68 -2.27 -2.85
CA PRO A 91 -17.32 -3.50 -2.38
C PRO A 91 -17.44 -4.59 -3.45
N THR A 92 -17.58 -4.19 -4.72
CA THR A 92 -17.69 -5.08 -5.88
C THR A 92 -16.37 -5.76 -6.24
N HIS A 93 -15.22 -5.16 -5.91
CA HIS A 93 -13.89 -5.62 -6.33
C HIS A 93 -12.97 -6.00 -5.17
N SER A 94 -13.28 -5.61 -3.93
CA SER A 94 -12.43 -5.81 -2.74
C SER A 94 -12.04 -7.27 -2.51
N SER A 95 -12.94 -8.20 -2.82
CA SER A 95 -12.66 -9.64 -2.73
C SER A 95 -11.61 -10.10 -3.74
N ILE A 96 -11.66 -9.58 -4.97
CA ILE A 96 -10.67 -9.84 -6.02
C ILE A 96 -9.35 -9.16 -5.65
N ALA A 97 -9.41 -7.89 -5.23
CA ALA A 97 -8.26 -7.11 -4.79
C ALA A 97 -7.48 -7.85 -3.68
N THR A 98 -8.17 -8.34 -2.66
CA THR A 98 -7.53 -9.03 -1.53
C THR A 98 -7.01 -10.42 -1.90
N LYS A 99 -7.76 -11.21 -2.70
CA LYS A 99 -7.39 -12.61 -3.00
C LYS A 99 -6.36 -12.74 -4.11
N PHE A 100 -6.40 -11.87 -5.12
CA PHE A 100 -5.60 -11.99 -6.33
C PHE A 100 -4.61 -10.84 -6.52
N CYS A 101 -4.90 -9.64 -6.01
CA CYS A 101 -4.15 -8.43 -6.30
C CYS A 101 -3.60 -7.74 -5.05
N ALA A 102 -3.20 -8.54 -4.05
CA ALA A 102 -2.78 -8.03 -2.75
C ALA A 102 -1.52 -7.14 -2.80
N SER A 103 -0.61 -7.36 -3.75
CA SER A 103 0.53 -6.46 -3.97
C SER A 103 0.09 -5.21 -4.72
N THR A 104 -0.61 -5.35 -5.85
CA THR A 104 -1.09 -4.22 -6.67
C THR A 104 -1.97 -3.25 -5.87
N CYS A 105 -2.86 -3.78 -5.04
CA CYS A 105 -3.77 -3.00 -4.20
C CYS A 105 -3.21 -2.65 -2.81
N ALA A 106 -1.94 -2.96 -2.54
CA ALA A 106 -1.30 -2.74 -1.24
C ALA A 106 -2.03 -3.38 -0.03
N LEU A 107 -2.66 -4.53 -0.25
CA LEU A 107 -3.40 -5.32 0.72
C LEU A 107 -2.64 -6.54 1.25
N CYS A 108 -1.30 -6.53 1.16
CA CYS A 108 -0.48 -7.64 1.66
C CYS A 108 -0.79 -8.01 3.12
N CYS A 109 -1.16 -7.04 3.96
CA CYS A 109 -1.50 -7.28 5.38
C CYS A 109 -2.70 -8.20 5.57
N LYS A 110 -3.59 -8.29 4.57
CA LYS A 110 -4.77 -9.17 4.58
C LYS A 110 -4.49 -10.57 4.07
N THR A 111 -3.29 -10.82 3.53
CA THR A 111 -2.94 -12.17 3.08
C THR A 111 -2.64 -13.06 4.29
N PRO A 112 -2.85 -14.39 4.20
CA PRO A 112 -2.60 -15.30 5.32
C PRO A 112 -1.18 -15.25 5.87
N GLN A 113 -0.20 -14.82 5.05
CA GLN A 113 1.19 -14.65 5.44
C GLN A 113 1.39 -13.57 6.52
N PHE A 114 0.45 -12.62 6.61
CA PHE A 114 0.51 -11.47 7.49
C PHE A 114 -0.71 -11.38 8.43
N SER A 115 -1.33 -12.51 8.78
CA SER A 115 -2.54 -12.55 9.63
C SER A 115 -2.40 -11.88 11.01
N GLY A 116 -1.19 -11.47 11.41
CA GLY A 116 -0.92 -10.69 12.63
C GLY A 116 -0.72 -9.19 12.41
N CYS A 117 -0.74 -8.68 11.17
CA CYS A 117 -0.75 -7.25 10.92
C CYS A 117 -2.13 -6.69 11.30
N LEU A 118 -2.17 -5.72 12.23
CA LEU A 118 -3.41 -5.00 12.46
C LEU A 118 -3.79 -4.26 11.17
N ASP A 119 -4.95 -4.58 10.61
CA ASP A 119 -5.57 -3.82 9.51
C ASP A 119 -5.64 -2.32 9.83
N ARG A 120 -5.76 -2.00 11.12
CA ARG A 120 -5.90 -0.66 11.67
C ARG A 120 -4.70 -0.26 12.53
N THR A 121 -3.94 0.69 12.01
CA THR A 121 -3.41 1.84 12.74
C THR A 121 -2.72 1.53 14.07
N THR A 122 -1.42 1.23 14.04
CA THR A 122 -0.55 1.91 15.00
C THR A 122 -0.26 3.28 14.42
N THR A 123 -1.05 4.27 14.82
CA THR A 123 -0.73 5.67 14.60
C THR A 123 0.59 5.92 15.32
N VAL A 124 1.72 5.77 14.64
CA VAL A 124 3.01 6.14 15.23
C VAL A 124 2.97 7.65 15.32
N ALA A 125 2.92 8.18 16.54
CA ALA A 125 2.89 9.61 16.77
C ALA A 125 4.11 10.24 16.08
N SER A 126 3.84 11.17 15.17
CA SER A 126 4.86 11.82 14.34
C SER A 126 5.90 12.60 15.16
N SER A 127 5.52 13.09 16.35
CA SER A 127 6.22 14.22 16.97
C SER A 127 7.48 13.88 17.78
N ASN A 128 7.72 12.63 18.18
CA ASN A 128 8.92 12.29 18.94
C ASN A 128 9.70 11.17 18.25
N CYS A 129 10.95 11.46 17.85
CA CYS A 129 11.87 10.46 17.34
C CYS A 129 12.26 9.48 18.46
N ARG A 130 11.51 8.39 18.57
CA ARG A 130 11.76 7.33 19.55
C ARG A 130 11.46 5.98 18.93
N ASP A 131 12.05 4.95 19.54
CA ASP A 131 11.67 3.58 19.27
C ASP A 131 10.41 3.26 20.08
N GLU A 132 9.41 2.70 19.42
CA GLU A 132 8.18 2.19 20.04
C GLU A 132 8.37 0.76 20.57
N ARG A 133 9.50 0.11 20.26
CA ARG A 133 9.89 -1.21 20.78
C ARG A 133 11.25 -1.14 21.47
N VAL A 134 11.41 -1.92 22.54
CA VAL A 134 12.64 -1.94 23.34
C VAL A 134 13.75 -2.79 22.71
N ASP A 135 13.42 -3.68 21.77
CA ASP A 135 14.33 -4.66 21.18
C ASP A 135 14.83 -4.28 19.78
N CYS A 136 14.64 -3.03 19.37
CA CYS A 136 15.08 -2.53 18.08
C CYS A 136 16.56 -2.75 17.80
N ALA A 137 17.42 -2.59 18.82
CA ALA A 137 18.87 -2.76 18.67
C ALA A 137 19.27 -4.17 18.21
N ARG A 138 18.46 -5.20 18.50
CA ARG A 138 18.70 -6.59 18.08
C ARG A 138 18.30 -6.87 16.62
N HIS A 139 17.63 -5.91 16.00
CA HIS A 139 16.99 -6.05 14.69
C HIS A 139 17.49 -5.00 13.69
N LEU A 140 18.67 -4.41 13.95
CA LEU A 140 19.30 -3.43 13.06
C LEU A 140 19.45 -3.94 11.62
N GLN A 141 19.74 -5.23 11.45
CA GLN A 141 19.84 -5.87 10.13
C GLN A 141 18.55 -5.82 9.32
N PHE A 142 17.38 -5.64 9.96
CA PHE A 142 16.09 -5.61 9.30
C PHE A 142 15.60 -4.19 8.98
N CYS A 143 16.28 -3.15 9.48
CA CYS A 143 15.93 -1.76 9.20
C CYS A 143 15.84 -1.45 7.71
N HIS A 144 16.73 -2.03 6.88
CA HIS A 144 16.83 -1.74 5.45
C HIS A 144 16.50 -2.95 4.56
N VAL A 145 16.01 -4.05 5.14
CA VAL A 145 15.69 -5.28 4.40
C VAL A 145 14.18 -5.42 4.28
N GLN A 146 13.68 -5.38 3.04
CA GLN A 146 12.27 -5.68 2.76
C GLN A 146 11.98 -7.17 3.05
N PRO A 147 10.79 -7.52 3.58
CA PRO A 147 9.66 -6.63 3.87
C PRO A 147 9.71 -6.00 5.27
N PHE A 148 10.67 -6.42 6.11
CA PHE A 148 10.77 -6.05 7.50
C PHE A 148 11.06 -4.57 7.72
N SER A 149 11.75 -3.92 6.77
CA SER A 149 12.07 -2.50 6.84
C SER A 149 10.85 -1.62 7.06
N SER A 150 9.68 -2.00 6.53
CA SER A 150 8.43 -1.24 6.76
C SER A 150 7.97 -1.32 8.22
N TYR A 151 8.16 -2.46 8.88
CA TYR A 151 7.87 -2.60 10.31
C TYR A 151 8.87 -1.77 11.13
N TYR A 152 10.17 -1.94 10.86
CA TYR A 152 11.21 -1.26 11.63
C TYR A 152 11.26 0.25 11.39
N SER A 153 10.80 0.75 10.23
CA SER A 153 10.69 2.18 9.96
C SER A 153 9.62 2.91 10.77
N LEU A 154 8.76 2.17 11.46
CA LEU A 154 7.71 2.70 12.32
C LEU A 154 8.02 2.48 13.78
N TYR A 155 8.39 1.24 14.12
CA TYR A 155 8.56 0.85 15.51
C TYR A 155 9.96 1.11 16.05
N CYS A 156 10.95 1.26 15.16
CA CYS A 156 12.36 1.36 15.52
C CYS A 156 13.03 2.56 14.83
N ARG A 157 12.28 3.67 14.70
CA ARG A 157 12.69 4.86 13.95
C ARG A 157 14.05 5.41 14.40
N LYS A 158 14.27 5.51 15.70
CA LYS A 158 15.49 6.08 16.27
C LYS A 158 16.66 5.12 16.07
N THR A 159 16.47 3.85 16.38
CA THR A 159 17.49 2.81 16.20
C THR A 159 17.88 2.65 14.73
N CYS A 160 16.90 2.68 13.82
CA CYS A 160 17.10 2.54 12.38
C CYS A 160 17.41 3.87 11.66
N LYS A 161 17.52 4.99 12.38
CA LYS A 161 17.82 6.32 11.84
C LYS A 161 16.84 6.81 10.75
N PHE A 162 15.56 6.51 10.89
CA PHE A 162 14.48 7.05 10.05
C PHE A 162 13.94 8.39 10.55
N CYS A 163 14.43 8.81 11.70
CA CYS A 163 14.59 10.16 12.19
C CYS A 163 16.00 10.22 12.83
#